data_AF-A0A0S8GMU7-F1
#
_entry.id   AF-A0A0S8GMU7-F1
#
_cell.length_a   1.000
_cell.length_b   1.000
_cell.length_c   1.000
_cell.angle_alpha   90.00
_cell.angle_beta   90.00
_cell.angle_gamma   90.00
#
_symmetry.space_group_name_H-M   'P 1'
#
loop_
_entity.id
_entity.type
_entity.pdbx_description
1 polymer ?
#
loop_
_entity_poly.entity_id
_entity_poly.type
_entity_poly.pdbx_seq_one_letter_code
_entity_poly.pdbx_strand_id
1 'polypeptide(L)'
;MAQLAIVAAVVAGAGQAYKAYQTKKLKDQEAKGYREAATRRMAAATREAGEEERNRKRIHSRAIAVSAASGAGVDDPSIVALLGDLNAEGEYRVMSRLWAGQNDAEGLQFRAEAAEREGKTAIKIGVVNTITAAMSTYSAFGGSFGGGGGGGASGYSVTTSQPGGMEIPGYGYTSTGAMNA
;
A
#
# COMPACT_ATOMS: atom_id res chain seq x y z
N MET A 1 -39.35 -14.82 23.24
CA MET A 1 -38.78 -14.26 21.99
C MET A 1 -37.57 -13.34 22.22
N ALA A 2 -37.45 -12.59 23.34
CA ALA A 2 -36.36 -11.64 23.59
C ALA A 2 -34.95 -12.25 23.81
N GLN A 3 -34.85 -13.47 24.35
CA GLN A 3 -33.55 -14.10 24.65
C GLN A 3 -32.78 -14.55 23.39
N LEU A 4 -33.47 -14.82 22.27
CA LEU A 4 -32.84 -15.22 21.02
C LEU A 4 -32.18 -14.05 20.27
N ALA A 5 -32.69 -12.81 20.44
CA ALA A 5 -32.15 -11.63 19.78
C ALA A 5 -30.80 -11.18 20.37
N ILE A 6 -30.61 -11.34 21.68
CA ILE A 6 -29.35 -11.01 22.36
C ILE A 6 -28.25 -12.00 21.96
N VAL A 7 -28.57 -13.29 21.85
CA VAL A 7 -27.63 -14.31 21.36
C VAL A 7 -27.24 -14.04 19.90
N ALA A 8 -28.18 -13.61 19.05
CA ALA A 8 -27.89 -13.25 17.66
C ALA A 8 -26.93 -12.04 17.54
N ALA A 9 -27.06 -11.02 18.39
CA ALA A 9 -26.18 -9.86 18.39
C ALA A 9 -24.74 -10.20 18.85
N VAL A 10 -24.60 -11.06 19.87
CA VAL A 10 -23.29 -11.51 20.37
C VAL A 10 -22.61 -12.44 19.36
N VAL A 11 -23.35 -13.33 18.69
CA VAL A 11 -22.83 -14.22 17.64
C VAL A 11 -22.45 -13.44 16.37
N ALA A 12 -23.24 -12.44 15.98
CA ALA A 12 -22.90 -11.54 14.86
C ALA A 12 -21.65 -10.70 15.18
N GLY A 13 -21.49 -10.24 16.42
CA GLY A 13 -20.32 -9.51 16.88
C GLY A 13 -19.04 -10.34 16.90
N ALA A 14 -19.13 -11.59 17.38
CA ALA A 14 -18.01 -12.54 17.37
C ALA A 14 -17.57 -12.91 15.93
N GLY A 15 -18.53 -13.07 15.00
CA GLY A 15 -18.24 -13.35 13.59
C GLY A 15 -17.52 -12.21 12.87
N GLN A 16 -17.86 -10.95 13.18
CA GLN A 16 -17.17 -9.78 12.60
C GLN A 16 -15.76 -9.57 13.18
N ALA A 17 -15.57 -9.78 14.48
CA ALA A 17 -14.25 -9.72 15.10
C ALA A 17 -13.29 -10.79 14.54
N TYR A 18 -13.79 -12.02 14.32
CA TYR A 18 -13.00 -13.10 13.75
C TYR A 18 -12.61 -12.84 12.29
N LYS A 19 -13.55 -12.31 11.49
CA LYS A 19 -13.27 -11.88 10.10
C LYS A 19 -12.23 -10.76 10.05
N ALA A 20 -12.32 -9.77 10.94
CA ALA A 20 -11.36 -8.67 11.00
C ALA A 20 -9.94 -9.13 11.39
N TYR A 21 -9.83 -10.12 12.28
CA TYR A 21 -8.55 -10.73 12.62
C TYR A 21 -7.94 -11.50 11.44
N GLN A 22 -8.75 -12.23 10.67
CA GLN A 22 -8.29 -12.91 9.46
C GLN A 22 -7.84 -11.93 8.38
N THR A 23 -8.58 -10.84 8.15
CA THR A 23 -8.17 -9.80 7.18
C THR A 23 -6.85 -9.15 7.56
N LYS A 24 -6.60 -8.92 8.85
CA LYS A 24 -5.30 -8.42 9.31
C LYS A 24 -4.17 -9.39 8.99
N LYS A 25 -4.36 -10.70 9.27
CA LYS A 25 -3.33 -11.71 8.98
C LYS A 25 -3.01 -11.80 7.49
N LEU A 26 -4.02 -11.71 6.62
CA LEU A 26 -3.83 -11.68 5.17
C LEU A 26 -3.04 -10.44 4.72
N LYS A 27 -3.41 -9.25 5.23
CA LYS A 27 -2.72 -8.00 4.93
C LYS A 27 -1.29 -7.96 5.47
N ASP A 28 -1.04 -8.56 6.64
CA ASP A 28 0.30 -8.72 7.20
C ASP A 28 1.18 -9.65 6.33
N GLN A 29 0.60 -10.70 5.74
CA GLN A 29 1.31 -11.55 4.77
C GLN A 29 1.61 -10.80 3.47
N GLU A 30 0.66 -10.02 2.98
CA GLU A 30 0.84 -9.18 1.80
C GLU A 30 1.97 -8.15 2.01
N ALA A 31 1.97 -7.48 3.17
CA ALA A 31 3.01 -6.53 3.57
C ALA A 31 4.40 -7.17 3.65
N LYS A 32 4.50 -8.41 4.16
CA LYS A 32 5.76 -9.18 4.12
C LYS A 32 6.22 -9.44 2.69
N GLY A 33 5.31 -9.81 1.79
CA GLY A 33 5.61 -10.00 0.38
C GLY A 33 6.19 -8.74 -0.28
N TYR A 34 5.60 -7.57 -0.01
CA TYR A 34 6.13 -6.30 -0.51
C TYR A 34 7.50 -5.94 0.08
N ARG A 35 7.73 -6.19 1.38
CA ARG A 35 9.04 -5.96 2.00
C ARG A 35 10.12 -6.88 1.43
N GLU A 36 9.81 -8.16 1.22
CA GLU A 36 10.72 -9.07 0.56
C GLU A 36 11.02 -8.64 -0.88
N ALA A 37 10.00 -8.21 -1.63
CA ALA A 37 10.18 -7.67 -2.96
C ALA A 37 11.08 -6.41 -2.97
N ALA A 38 10.91 -5.51 -1.98
CA ALA A 38 11.77 -4.34 -1.80
C ALA A 38 13.23 -4.72 -1.57
N THR A 39 13.49 -5.70 -0.69
CA THR A 39 14.84 -6.22 -0.44
C THR A 39 15.44 -6.85 -1.69
N ARG A 40 14.65 -7.63 -2.45
CA ARG A 40 15.10 -8.24 -3.72
C ARG A 40 15.44 -7.16 -4.76
N ARG A 41 14.66 -6.07 -4.82
CA ARG A 41 14.93 -4.92 -5.71
C ARG A 41 16.21 -4.20 -5.34
N MET A 42 16.43 -3.92 -4.05
CA MET A 42 17.71 -3.35 -3.59
C MET A 42 18.88 -4.27 -3.91
N ALA A 43 18.75 -5.58 -3.67
CA ALA A 43 19.79 -6.53 -3.99
C ALA A 43 20.12 -6.57 -5.50
N ALA A 44 19.11 -6.46 -6.37
CA ALA A 44 19.32 -6.36 -7.82
C ALA A 44 20.02 -5.04 -8.18
N ALA A 45 19.55 -3.91 -7.65
CA ALA A 45 20.15 -2.60 -7.90
C ALA A 45 21.62 -2.53 -7.45
N THR A 46 21.98 -3.13 -6.31
CA THR A 46 23.37 -3.21 -5.85
C THR A 46 24.23 -4.06 -6.79
N ARG A 47 23.69 -5.13 -7.37
CA ARG A 47 24.42 -5.94 -8.37
C ARG A 47 24.64 -5.15 -9.66
N GLU A 48 23.60 -4.51 -10.18
CA GLU A 48 23.68 -3.65 -11.37
C GLU A 48 24.67 -2.50 -11.17
N ALA A 49 24.64 -1.85 -10.00
CA ALA A 49 25.60 -0.82 -9.62
C ALA A 49 27.05 -1.36 -9.61
N GLY A 50 27.26 -2.57 -9.11
CA GLY A 50 28.57 -3.23 -9.16
C GLY A 50 29.03 -3.56 -10.58
N GLU A 51 28.12 -3.87 -11.50
CA GLU A 51 28.44 -4.07 -12.92
C GLU A 51 28.84 -2.76 -13.61
N GLU A 52 28.11 -1.67 -13.33
CA GLU A 52 28.47 -0.33 -13.81
C GLU A 52 29.82 0.12 -13.26
N GLU A 53 30.14 -0.18 -12.01
CA GLU A 53 31.46 0.12 -11.43
C GLU A 53 32.58 -0.66 -12.15
N ARG A 54 32.35 -1.94 -12.46
CA ARG A 54 33.30 -2.74 -13.27
C ARG A 54 33.43 -2.20 -14.70
N ASN A 55 32.34 -1.68 -15.27
CA ASN A 55 32.35 -1.05 -16.59
C ASN A 55 33.15 0.26 -16.56
N ARG A 56 32.92 1.12 -15.56
CA ARG A 56 33.70 2.34 -15.30
C ARG A 56 35.20 2.03 -15.23
N LYS A 57 35.60 1.04 -14.43
CA LYS A 57 37.01 0.62 -14.32
C LYS A 57 37.58 0.19 -15.67
N ARG A 58 36.83 -0.57 -16.47
CA ARG A 58 37.25 -0.98 -17.81
C ARG A 58 37.40 0.20 -18.77
N ILE A 59 36.44 1.12 -18.78
CA ILE A 59 36.51 2.33 -19.62
C ILE A 59 37.69 3.20 -19.19
N HIS A 60 37.89 3.40 -17.89
CA HIS A 60 39.00 4.15 -17.33
C HIS A 60 40.36 3.55 -17.72
N SER A 61 40.54 2.23 -17.57
CA SER A 61 41.77 1.56 -18.02
C SER A 61 41.99 1.67 -19.52
N ARG A 62 40.92 1.57 -20.33
CA ARG A 62 41.01 1.76 -21.79
C ARG A 62 41.36 3.20 -22.16
N ALA A 63 40.80 4.18 -21.45
CA ALA A 63 41.12 5.59 -21.64
C ALA A 63 42.62 5.83 -21.38
N ILE A 64 43.16 5.36 -20.26
CA ILE A 64 44.61 5.45 -19.96
C ILE A 64 45.45 4.79 -21.07
N ALA A 65 45.07 3.60 -21.53
CA ALA A 65 45.81 2.89 -22.58
C ALA A 65 45.80 3.65 -23.92
N VAL A 66 44.66 4.24 -24.30
CA VAL A 66 44.54 5.04 -25.52
C VAL A 66 45.31 6.36 -25.38
N SER A 67 45.24 7.02 -24.24
CA SER A 67 46.02 8.23 -23.96
C SER A 67 47.52 7.95 -24.07
N ALA A 68 48.00 6.87 -23.44
CA ALA A 68 49.39 6.44 -23.54
C ALA A 68 49.80 6.10 -24.99
N ALA A 69 48.93 5.45 -25.77
CA ALA A 69 49.20 5.14 -27.17
C ALA A 69 49.22 6.38 -28.07
N SER A 70 48.48 7.43 -27.73
CA SER A 70 48.43 8.69 -28.48
C SER A 70 49.66 9.59 -28.28
N GLY A 71 50.58 9.21 -27.38
CA GLY A 71 51.76 10.01 -27.05
C GLY A 71 51.47 11.19 -26.10
N ALA A 72 50.21 11.39 -25.70
CA ALA A 72 49.85 12.29 -24.62
C ALA A 72 50.35 11.69 -23.29
N GLY A 73 51.18 12.44 -22.56
CA GLY A 73 51.60 12.05 -21.22
C GLY A 73 50.39 11.89 -20.31
N VAL A 74 50.46 10.97 -19.34
CA VAL A 74 49.38 10.77 -18.35
C VAL A 74 49.14 12.04 -17.50
N ASP A 75 50.15 12.92 -17.46
CA ASP A 75 50.13 14.21 -16.76
C ASP A 75 49.64 15.38 -17.63
N ASP A 76 49.25 15.13 -18.89
CA ASP A 76 48.67 16.18 -19.74
C ASP A 76 47.34 16.65 -19.14
N PRO A 77 47.15 17.97 -18.89
CA PRO A 77 45.91 18.50 -18.31
C PRO A 77 44.64 18.08 -19.05
N SER A 78 44.72 17.89 -20.38
CA SER A 78 43.57 17.46 -21.19
C SER A 78 43.16 16.01 -20.90
N ILE A 79 44.12 15.11 -20.68
CA ILE A 79 43.87 13.71 -20.34
C ILE A 79 43.35 13.61 -18.91
N VAL A 80 43.94 14.35 -17.97
CA VAL A 80 43.49 14.37 -16.57
C VAL A 80 42.04 14.86 -16.46
N ALA A 81 41.69 15.93 -17.21
CA ALA A 81 40.32 16.42 -17.27
C ALA A 81 39.36 15.38 -17.82
N LEU A 82 39.69 14.76 -18.97
CA LEU A 82 38.89 13.69 -19.58
C LEU A 82 38.68 12.51 -18.61
N LEU A 83 39.74 12.10 -17.91
CA LEU A 83 39.70 10.99 -16.97
C LEU A 83 38.86 11.31 -15.72
N GLY A 84 38.91 12.58 -15.28
CA GLY A 84 38.04 13.14 -14.25
C GLY A 84 36.56 13.07 -14.66
N ASP A 85 36.24 13.54 -15.86
CA ASP A 85 34.87 13.52 -16.41
C ASP A 85 34.34 12.08 -16.54
N LEU A 86 35.15 11.16 -17.07
CA LEU A 86 34.78 9.74 -17.17
C LEU A 86 34.52 9.11 -15.79
N ASN A 87 35.32 9.46 -14.80
CA ASN A 87 35.12 8.98 -13.43
C ASN A 87 33.84 9.54 -12.83
N ALA A 88 33.60 10.84 -12.97
CA ALA A 88 32.39 11.50 -12.47
C ALA A 88 31.13 10.93 -13.14
N GLU A 89 31.15 10.73 -14.45
CA GLU A 89 30.02 10.14 -15.18
C GLU A 89 29.78 8.67 -14.75
N GLY A 90 30.85 7.90 -14.59
CA GLY A 90 30.74 6.52 -14.10
C GLY A 90 30.15 6.46 -12.68
N GLU A 91 30.57 7.36 -11.79
CA GLU A 91 30.05 7.45 -10.43
C GLU A 91 28.59 7.90 -10.41
N TYR A 92 28.23 8.86 -11.25
CA TYR A 92 26.85 9.28 -11.47
C TYR A 92 25.98 8.11 -11.94
N ARG A 93 26.44 7.30 -12.90
CA ARG A 93 25.70 6.11 -13.37
C ARG A 93 25.50 5.11 -12.23
N VAL A 94 26.53 4.78 -11.45
CA VAL A 94 26.43 3.89 -10.27
C VAL A 94 25.40 4.42 -9.27
N MET A 95 25.50 5.70 -8.90
CA MET A 95 24.58 6.33 -7.95
C MET A 95 23.15 6.39 -8.48
N SER A 96 22.96 6.67 -9.77
CA SER A 96 21.64 6.69 -10.40
C SER A 96 20.95 5.32 -10.36
N ARG A 97 21.70 4.22 -10.54
CA ARG A 97 21.19 2.84 -10.41
C ARG A 97 20.76 2.52 -8.98
N LEU A 98 21.60 2.88 -8.01
CA LEU A 98 21.28 2.69 -6.59
C LEU A 98 20.05 3.49 -6.19
N TRP A 99 19.96 4.74 -6.63
CA TRP A 99 18.84 5.63 -6.32
C TRP A 99 17.53 5.15 -6.97
N ALA A 100 17.59 4.67 -8.23
CA ALA A 100 16.44 4.03 -8.88
C ALA A 100 15.96 2.80 -8.09
N GLY A 101 16.88 1.93 -7.66
CA GLY A 101 16.56 0.79 -6.82
C GLY A 101 15.95 1.18 -5.47
N GLN A 102 16.44 2.25 -4.85
CA GLN A 102 15.94 2.77 -3.59
C GLN A 102 14.51 3.31 -3.72
N ASN A 103 14.21 4.09 -4.76
CA ASN A 103 12.85 4.59 -4.99
C ASN A 103 11.86 3.45 -5.24
N ASP A 104 12.25 2.45 -6.05
CA ASP A 104 11.42 1.26 -6.29
C ASP A 104 11.14 0.51 -4.97
N ALA A 105 12.17 0.34 -4.14
CA ALA A 105 12.06 -0.31 -2.84
C ALA A 105 11.19 0.49 -1.86
N GLU A 106 11.34 1.81 -1.82
CA GLU A 106 10.54 2.70 -0.98
C GLU A 106 9.06 2.67 -1.38
N GLY A 107 8.76 2.66 -2.69
CA GLY A 107 7.41 2.49 -3.19
C GLY A 107 6.77 1.16 -2.74
N LEU A 108 7.54 0.08 -2.71
CA LEU A 108 7.08 -1.22 -2.19
C LEU A 108 6.89 -1.19 -0.66
N GLN A 109 7.78 -0.53 0.08
CA GLN A 109 7.63 -0.36 1.52
C GLN A 109 6.40 0.47 1.87
N PHE A 110 6.10 1.53 1.11
CA PHE A 110 4.90 2.34 1.29
C PHE A 110 3.63 1.49 1.08
N ARG A 111 3.61 0.62 0.06
CA ARG A 111 2.50 -0.33 -0.14
C ARG A 111 2.36 -1.33 1.00
N ALA A 112 3.49 -1.82 1.53
CA ALA A 112 3.49 -2.70 2.70
C ALA A 112 2.88 -1.99 3.94
N GLU A 113 3.28 -0.75 4.19
CA GLU A 113 2.76 0.03 5.30
C GLU A 113 1.28 0.38 5.11
N ALA A 114 0.86 0.73 3.90
CA ALA A 114 -0.55 0.95 3.57
C ALA A 114 -1.38 -0.30 3.86
N ALA A 115 -0.94 -1.48 3.42
CA ALA A 115 -1.62 -2.75 3.70
C ALA A 115 -1.74 -3.04 5.21
N GLU A 116 -0.68 -2.79 6.00
CA GLU A 116 -0.73 -2.95 7.46
C GLU A 116 -1.69 -1.94 8.12
N ARG A 117 -1.71 -0.69 7.65
CA ARG A 117 -2.64 0.35 8.15
C ARG A 117 -4.09 -0.01 7.82
N GLU A 118 -4.37 -0.51 6.62
CA GLU A 118 -5.69 -1.03 6.23
C GLU A 118 -6.12 -2.18 7.14
N GLY A 119 -5.23 -3.16 7.40
CA GLY A 119 -5.51 -4.29 8.27
C GLY A 119 -5.82 -3.87 9.72
N LYS A 120 -5.08 -2.89 10.26
CA LYS A 120 -5.32 -2.33 11.60
C LYS A 120 -6.63 -1.54 11.67
N THR A 121 -6.95 -0.79 10.62
CA THR A 121 -8.18 0.02 10.55
C THR A 121 -9.41 -0.88 10.42
N ALA A 122 -9.33 -1.97 9.66
CA ALA A 122 -10.39 -2.97 9.55
C ALA A 122 -10.76 -3.59 10.91
N ILE A 123 -9.78 -3.84 11.78
CA ILE A 123 -10.03 -4.30 13.17
C ILE A 123 -10.72 -3.23 13.99
N LYS A 124 -10.24 -1.98 13.94
CA LYS A 124 -10.85 -0.88 14.72
C LYS A 124 -12.30 -0.63 14.31
N ILE A 125 -12.58 -0.59 13.01
CA ILE A 125 -13.95 -0.42 12.48
C ILE A 125 -14.81 -1.63 12.85
N GLY A 126 -14.29 -2.86 12.74
CA GLY A 126 -15.00 -4.06 13.17
C GLY A 126 -15.37 -4.04 14.66
N VAL A 127 -14.45 -3.62 15.53
CA VAL A 127 -14.70 -3.50 16.98
C VAL A 127 -15.67 -2.36 17.30
N VAL A 128 -15.53 -1.19 16.66
CA VAL A 128 -16.45 -0.06 16.89
C VAL A 128 -17.85 -0.41 16.40
N ASN A 129 -17.99 -0.97 15.20
CA ASN A 129 -19.30 -1.39 14.67
C ASN A 129 -19.95 -2.47 15.54
N THR A 130 -19.17 -3.38 16.13
CA THR A 130 -19.72 -4.39 17.04
C THR A 130 -20.13 -3.82 18.39
N ILE A 131 -19.39 -2.85 18.93
CA ILE A 131 -19.79 -2.12 20.14
C ILE A 131 -21.03 -1.25 19.87
N THR A 132 -21.08 -0.52 18.74
CA THR A 132 -22.24 0.28 18.35
C THR A 132 -23.46 -0.60 18.06
N ALA A 133 -23.28 -1.76 17.42
CA ALA A 133 -24.35 -2.75 17.22
C ALA A 133 -24.84 -3.30 18.56
N ALA A 134 -23.94 -3.59 19.50
CA ALA A 134 -24.28 -4.03 20.85
C ALA A 134 -24.98 -2.93 21.68
N MET A 135 -24.53 -1.67 21.58
CA MET A 135 -25.15 -0.53 22.26
C MET A 135 -26.51 -0.17 21.65
N SER A 136 -26.68 -0.25 20.33
CA SER A 136 -27.97 -0.01 19.66
C SER A 136 -28.97 -1.14 19.92
N THR A 137 -28.53 -2.39 20.03
CA THR A 137 -29.40 -3.47 20.54
C THR A 137 -29.68 -3.29 22.03
N TYR A 138 -28.72 -2.88 22.84
CA TYR A 138 -28.94 -2.60 24.27
C TYR A 138 -29.88 -1.42 24.50
N SER A 139 -29.79 -0.34 23.73
CA SER A 139 -30.71 0.80 23.84
C SER A 139 -32.11 0.46 23.31
N ALA A 140 -32.22 -0.34 22.24
CA ALA A 140 -33.50 -0.85 21.75
C ALA A 140 -34.19 -1.79 22.76
N PHE A 141 -33.42 -2.57 23.54
CA PHE A 141 -33.96 -3.46 24.58
C PHE A 141 -34.15 -2.77 25.95
N GLY A 142 -33.26 -1.86 26.33
CA GLY A 142 -33.31 -1.09 27.57
C GLY A 142 -34.38 0.00 27.56
N GLY A 143 -34.69 0.55 26.38
CA GLY A 143 -35.81 1.49 26.20
C GLY A 143 -37.20 0.84 26.18
N SER A 144 -37.30 -0.49 26.13
CA SER A 144 -38.60 -1.20 26.16
C SER A 144 -39.02 -1.71 27.55
N PHE A 145 -38.20 -1.56 28.60
CA PHE A 145 -38.53 -2.05 29.95
C PHE A 145 -38.53 -0.98 31.05
N GLY A 146 -38.33 0.31 30.72
CA GLY A 146 -38.35 1.39 31.69
C GLY A 146 -38.83 2.71 31.09
N GLY A 147 -40.10 3.03 31.31
CA GLY A 147 -40.61 4.39 31.21
C GLY A 147 -41.23 4.75 29.86
N GLY A 148 -42.56 4.85 29.83
CA GLY A 148 -43.26 5.56 28.77
C GLY A 148 -42.84 7.03 28.72
N GLY A 149 -42.67 7.56 27.50
CA GLY A 149 -42.36 8.96 27.28
C GLY A 149 -41.70 9.14 25.91
N GLY A 150 -42.45 9.67 24.96
CA GLY A 150 -42.10 9.68 23.54
C GLY A 150 -40.91 10.55 23.13
N GLY A 151 -40.59 10.43 21.84
CA GLY A 151 -39.89 11.47 21.09
C GLY A 151 -38.72 10.97 20.26
N GLY A 152 -38.86 11.07 18.94
CA GLY A 152 -37.70 11.25 18.05
C GLY A 152 -37.24 10.00 17.32
N ALA A 153 -38.02 9.58 16.32
CA ALA A 153 -37.43 9.04 15.10
C ALA A 153 -36.47 10.10 14.52
N SER A 154 -35.18 10.00 14.81
CA SER A 154 -34.13 10.70 14.07
C SER A 154 -33.42 9.64 13.24
N GLY A 155 -33.77 9.61 11.96
CA GLY A 155 -33.31 8.64 10.99
C GLY A 155 -31.80 8.58 10.90
N TYR A 156 -31.26 7.39 11.09
CA TYR A 156 -30.05 6.96 10.42
C TYR A 156 -30.46 5.82 9.48
N SER A 157 -30.75 6.18 8.23
CA SER A 157 -30.82 5.23 7.13
C SER A 157 -29.40 4.71 6.87
N VAL A 158 -29.01 3.63 7.54
CA VAL A 158 -27.91 2.80 7.05
C VAL A 158 -28.46 2.04 5.85
N THR A 159 -28.25 2.57 4.66
CA THR A 159 -28.42 1.85 3.42
C THR A 159 -27.51 0.63 3.47
N THR A 160 -28.08 -0.54 3.71
CA THR A 160 -27.43 -1.81 3.45
C THR A 160 -27.29 -1.95 1.93
N SER A 161 -26.18 -1.52 1.34
CA SER A 161 -25.80 -2.03 0.04
C SER A 161 -25.25 -3.44 0.23
N GLN A 162 -26.01 -4.42 -0.26
CA GLN A 162 -25.53 -5.75 -0.57
C GLN A 162 -24.23 -5.67 -1.40
N PRO A 163 -23.35 -6.68 -1.30
CA PRO A 163 -22.11 -6.71 -2.05
C PRO A 163 -22.41 -7.03 -3.52
N GLY A 164 -22.12 -6.08 -4.41
CA GLY A 164 -22.19 -6.33 -5.85
C GLY A 164 -22.24 -5.04 -6.66
N GLY A 165 -21.17 -4.78 -7.43
CA GLY A 165 -21.12 -3.74 -8.45
C GLY A 165 -20.46 -2.44 -7.98
N MET A 166 -19.18 -2.27 -8.31
CA MET A 166 -18.58 -0.94 -8.41
C MET A 166 -19.21 -0.23 -9.61
N GLU A 167 -20.25 0.56 -9.39
CA GLU A 167 -20.72 1.55 -10.37
C GLU A 167 -20.05 2.90 -10.08
N ILE A 168 -19.35 3.39 -11.11
CA ILE A 168 -18.60 4.64 -11.19
C ILE A 168 -19.61 5.80 -11.30
N PRO A 169 -19.42 6.93 -10.60
CA PRO A 169 -20.42 7.98 -10.55
C PRO A 169 -20.44 8.82 -11.84
N GLY A 170 -21.62 8.91 -12.46
CA GLY A 170 -22.06 10.13 -13.16
C GLY A 170 -21.76 10.23 -14.65
N TYR A 171 -22.71 9.76 -15.47
CA TYR A 171 -23.24 10.52 -16.61
C TYR A 171 -24.74 10.20 -16.68
N GLY A 172 -25.59 11.23 -16.54
CA GLY A 172 -27.04 11.07 -16.53
C GLY A 172 -27.59 10.68 -17.90
N TYR A 173 -28.78 10.07 -17.92
CA TYR A 173 -29.90 10.43 -18.79
C TYR A 173 -31.18 9.85 -18.18
N THR A 174 -32.17 10.71 -18.02
CA THR A 174 -33.58 10.36 -17.83
C THR A 174 -34.06 9.52 -19.01
N SER A 175 -34.66 8.35 -18.77
CA SER A 175 -35.72 7.86 -19.65
C SER A 175 -36.75 7.04 -18.87
N THR A 176 -37.94 7.60 -18.84
CA THR A 176 -39.22 6.95 -18.59
C THR A 176 -39.38 5.73 -19.50
N GLY A 177 -39.78 4.60 -18.95
CA GLY A 177 -40.04 3.40 -19.74
C GLY A 177 -40.81 2.35 -18.95
N ALA A 178 -42.11 2.58 -18.78
CA ALA A 178 -43.05 1.48 -18.57
C ALA A 178 -42.98 0.52 -19.77
N MET A 179 -43.03 -0.79 -19.53
CA MET A 179 -43.85 -1.80 -20.26
C MET A 179 -43.34 -3.24 -20.06
N ASN A 180 -44.31 -4.12 -19.78
CA ASN A 180 -44.36 -5.59 -19.94
C ASN A 180 -43.51 -6.44 -18.97
N ALA A 181 -44.02 -7.52 -18.38
CA ALA A 181 -45.17 -8.37 -18.71
C ALA A 181 -45.95 -8.80 -17.45
#